data_AF-A0A6C1B607-F1
#
_entry.id   AF-A0A6C1B607-F1
#
_cell.length_a   1.000
_cell.length_b   1.000
_cell.length_c   1.000
_cell.angle_alpha   90.00
_cell.angle_beta   90.00
_cell.angle_gamma   90.00
#
_symmetry.space_group_name_H-M   'P 1'
#
loop_
_entity.id
_entity.type
_entity.pdbx_description
1 polymer ?
#
loop_
_entity_poly.entity_id
_entity_poly.type
_entity_poly.pdbx_seq_one_letter_code
_entity_poly.pdbx_strand_id
1 'polypeptide(L)'
;MFDPSRDQARQFFLDAWQKHRDGSVLTPMESLFVGIAELHPEYHPFLEDPDAIDRDFSPDDGQINPFLHLSLHLAVEEQLSIDQPPGLKAAFAQLQLRLGNRHDALHEVLECLGETIWRAQRDRQPPDGAAYVQAVRKRAGLA
;
A
#
# COMPACT_ATOMS: atom_id res chain seq x y z
N MET A 1 -8.54 13.56 6.38
CA MET A 1 -8.18 12.26 5.79
C MET A 1 -8.75 12.25 4.40
N PHE A 2 -7.92 12.02 3.37
CA PHE A 2 -8.41 11.80 2.02
C PHE A 2 -9.16 10.46 2.06
N ASP A 3 -10.48 10.47 1.89
CA ASP A 3 -11.34 9.28 1.90
C ASP A 3 -12.06 9.21 0.56
N PRO A 4 -11.33 8.92 -0.54
CA PRO A 4 -11.91 8.86 -1.87
C PRO A 4 -12.88 7.69 -1.96
N SER A 5 -13.91 7.84 -2.79
CA SER A 5 -14.72 6.67 -3.17
C SER A 5 -13.84 5.63 -3.86
N ARG A 6 -14.31 4.37 -3.89
CA ARG A 6 -13.64 3.28 -4.61
C ARG A 6 -13.22 3.70 -6.01
N ASP A 7 -14.14 4.29 -6.76
CA ASP A 7 -13.92 4.62 -8.17
C ASP A 7 -12.98 5.83 -8.32
N GLN A 8 -13.01 6.79 -7.37
CA GLN A 8 -12.04 7.89 -7.33
C GLN A 8 -10.62 7.40 -7.08
N ALA A 9 -10.43 6.44 -6.17
CA ALA A 9 -9.11 5.84 -5.92
C ALA A 9 -8.59 5.08 -7.15
N ARG A 10 -9.46 4.31 -7.81
CA ARG A 10 -9.10 3.58 -9.04
C ARG A 10 -8.75 4.54 -10.17
N GLN A 11 -9.57 5.57 -10.41
CA GLN A 11 -9.30 6.58 -11.43
C GLN A 11 -7.96 7.28 -11.19
N PHE A 12 -7.66 7.63 -9.94
CA PHE A 12 -6.37 8.21 -9.57
C PHE A 12 -5.19 7.33 -9.98
N PHE A 13 -5.27 6.01 -9.78
CA PHE A 13 -4.20 5.08 -10.17
C PHE A 13 -4.01 5.00 -11.69
N LEU A 14 -5.11 4.91 -12.44
CA LEU A 14 -5.04 4.89 -13.91
C LEU A 14 -4.46 6.20 -14.45
N ASP A 15 -4.93 7.34 -13.96
CA ASP A 15 -4.46 8.67 -14.37
C ASP A 15 -2.96 8.86 -14.07
N ALA A 16 -2.52 8.44 -12.88
CA ALA A 16 -1.13 8.53 -12.46
C ALA A 16 -0.22 7.65 -13.34
N TRP A 17 -0.66 6.42 -13.64
CA TRP A 17 0.08 5.50 -14.51
C TRP A 17 0.15 6.02 -15.94
N GLN A 18 -0.96 6.53 -16.48
CA GLN A 18 -1.00 7.13 -17.81
C GLN A 18 -0.05 8.32 -17.92
N LYS A 19 -0.08 9.25 -16.94
CA LYS A 19 0.85 10.38 -16.90
C LYS A 19 2.31 9.94 -16.88
N HIS A 20 2.64 8.90 -16.13
CA HIS A 20 3.99 8.35 -16.10
C HIS A 20 4.43 7.82 -17.47
N ARG A 21 3.58 7.02 -18.13
CA ARG A 21 3.84 6.49 -19.47
C ARG A 21 4.01 7.59 -20.53
N ASP A 22 3.27 8.68 -20.39
CA ASP A 22 3.33 9.83 -21.29
C ASP A 22 4.51 10.78 -20.98
N GLY A 23 5.29 10.52 -19.92
CA GLY A 23 6.35 11.41 -19.47
C GLY A 23 5.84 12.76 -18.96
N SER A 24 4.58 12.82 -18.51
CA SER A 24 3.96 14.01 -17.96
C SER A 24 4.46 14.32 -16.54
N VAL A 25 4.30 15.58 -16.12
CA VAL A 25 4.62 15.99 -14.75
C VAL A 25 3.69 15.29 -13.76
N LEU A 26 4.29 14.60 -12.79
CA LEU A 26 3.59 13.93 -11.70
C LEU A 26 3.53 14.84 -10.47
N THR A 27 2.39 14.83 -9.78
CA THR A 27 2.28 15.36 -8.42
C THR A 27 3.09 14.48 -7.44
N PRO A 28 3.36 14.94 -6.21
CA PRO A 28 4.06 14.13 -5.22
C PRO A 28 3.37 12.79 -4.92
N MET A 29 2.04 12.78 -4.83
CA MET A 29 1.26 11.56 -4.57
C MET A 29 1.28 10.60 -5.77
N GLU A 30 1.18 11.13 -6.99
CA GLU A 30 1.31 10.32 -8.21
C GLU A 30 2.73 9.72 -8.32
N SER A 31 3.76 10.47 -7.93
CA SER A 31 5.14 9.98 -7.93
C SER A 31 5.34 8.81 -6.95
N LEU A 32 4.74 8.90 -5.75
CA LEU A 32 4.74 7.78 -4.79
C LEU A 32 4.03 6.55 -5.37
N PHE A 33 2.83 6.75 -5.92
CA PHE A 33 2.07 5.67 -6.54
C PHE A 33 2.82 5.01 -7.70
N VAL A 34 3.42 5.80 -8.60
CA VAL A 34 4.19 5.28 -9.74
C VAL A 34 5.36 4.42 -9.27
N GLY A 35 6.07 4.83 -8.23
CA GLY A 35 7.13 4.00 -7.64
C GLY A 35 6.62 2.67 -7.09
N ILE A 36 5.40 2.62 -6.55
CA ILE A 36 4.74 1.37 -6.14
C ILE A 36 4.36 0.54 -7.37
N ALA A 37 3.77 1.15 -8.39
CA ALA A 37 3.33 0.48 -9.60
C ALA A 37 4.50 -0.16 -10.37
N GLU A 38 5.67 0.50 -10.41
CA GLU A 38 6.89 -0.05 -11.00
C GLU A 38 7.37 -1.34 -10.30
N LEU A 39 7.11 -1.49 -8.98
CA LEU A 39 7.40 -2.71 -8.23
C LEU A 39 6.42 -3.84 -8.52
N HIS A 40 5.30 -3.55 -9.18
CA HIS A 40 4.20 -4.48 -9.42
C HIS A 40 3.82 -4.59 -10.91
N PRO A 41 4.70 -5.13 -11.77
CA PRO A 41 4.42 -5.32 -13.19
C PRO A 41 3.20 -6.21 -13.46
N GLU A 42 2.86 -7.12 -12.54
CA GLU A 42 1.66 -7.95 -12.61
C GLU A 42 0.36 -7.14 -12.62
N TYR A 43 0.38 -5.90 -12.14
CA TYR A 43 -0.79 -5.03 -12.10
C TYR A 43 -0.86 -3.98 -13.21
N HIS A 44 0.20 -3.84 -14.02
CA HIS A 44 0.19 -2.93 -15.17
C HIS A 44 -0.99 -3.17 -16.12
N PRO A 45 -1.38 -4.42 -16.45
CA PRO A 45 -2.54 -4.64 -17.32
C PRO A 45 -3.85 -4.03 -16.79
N PHE A 46 -4.03 -3.94 -15.46
CA PHE A 46 -5.21 -3.31 -14.85
C PHE A 46 -5.10 -1.78 -14.78
N LEU A 47 -3.88 -1.23 -14.77
CA LEU A 47 -3.63 0.21 -14.80
C LEU A 47 -3.70 0.77 -16.22
N GLU A 48 -3.57 -0.08 -17.24
CA GLU A 48 -3.65 0.29 -18.66
C GLU A 48 -5.02 0.00 -19.28
N ASP A 49 -5.94 -0.60 -18.51
CA ASP A 49 -7.30 -0.93 -18.92
C ASP A 49 -8.31 0.05 -18.28
N PRO A 50 -8.85 1.02 -19.04
CA PRO A 50 -9.86 1.97 -18.53
C PRO A 50 -11.10 1.31 -17.94
N ASP A 51 -11.47 0.12 -18.44
CA ASP A 51 -12.66 -0.61 -18.00
C ASP A 51 -12.39 -1.38 -16.69
N ALA A 52 -11.14 -1.45 -16.22
CA ALA A 52 -10.79 -2.11 -14.97
C ALA A 52 -11.37 -1.38 -13.73
N ILE A 53 -11.76 -0.10 -13.86
CA ILE A 53 -12.40 0.67 -12.79
C ILE A 53 -13.69 0.00 -12.31
N ASP A 54 -14.49 -0.55 -13.22
CA ASP A 54 -15.80 -1.13 -12.91
C ASP A 54 -15.72 -2.63 -12.58
N ARG A 55 -14.53 -3.22 -12.71
CA ARG A 55 -14.34 -4.66 -12.51
C ARG A 55 -14.49 -5.02 -11.04
N ASP A 56 -15.35 -6.00 -10.76
CA ASP A 56 -15.43 -6.60 -9.44
C ASP A 56 -14.36 -7.68 -9.28
N PHE A 57 -13.71 -7.67 -8.11
CA PHE A 57 -12.71 -8.66 -7.71
C PHE A 57 -13.28 -9.37 -6.48
N SER A 58 -13.79 -10.58 -6.69
CA SER A 58 -14.32 -11.39 -5.60
C SER A 58 -13.17 -12.15 -4.91
N PRO A 59 -13.21 -12.35 -3.58
CA PRO A 59 -12.29 -13.26 -2.90
C PRO A 59 -12.29 -14.67 -3.51
N ASP A 60 -13.40 -15.09 -4.11
CA ASP A 60 -13.55 -16.41 -4.75
C ASP A 60 -12.72 -16.57 -6.04
N ASP A 61 -12.27 -15.47 -6.65
CA ASP A 61 -11.45 -15.49 -7.87
C ASP A 61 -10.02 -15.98 -7.61
N GLY A 62 -9.66 -16.20 -6.33
CA GLY A 62 -8.33 -16.64 -5.90
C GLY A 62 -7.22 -15.60 -6.13
N GLN A 63 -7.59 -14.41 -6.62
CA GLN A 63 -6.69 -13.30 -6.90
C GLN A 63 -6.83 -12.21 -5.84
N ILE A 64 -5.70 -11.64 -5.43
CA ILE A 64 -5.70 -10.43 -4.62
C ILE A 64 -6.24 -9.28 -5.47
N ASN A 65 -7.19 -8.52 -4.95
CA ASN A 65 -7.71 -7.33 -5.64
C ASN A 65 -6.54 -6.33 -5.87
N PRO A 66 -6.15 -6.05 -7.13
CA PRO A 66 -4.97 -5.25 -7.45
C PRO A 66 -5.10 -3.83 -6.91
N PHE A 67 -6.30 -3.26 -6.99
CA PHE A 67 -6.58 -1.90 -6.51
C PHE A 67 -6.51 -1.80 -5.00
N LEU A 68 -7.03 -2.81 -4.28
CA LEU A 68 -6.88 -2.87 -2.82
C LEU A 68 -5.42 -2.99 -2.43
N HIS A 69 -4.67 -3.89 -3.09
CA HIS A 69 -3.25 -4.11 -2.83
C HIS A 69 -2.42 -2.83 -3.03
N LEU A 70 -2.58 -2.16 -4.17
CA LEU A 70 -1.89 -0.90 -4.48
C LEU A 70 -2.29 0.22 -3.51
N SER A 71 -3.56 0.26 -3.07
CA SER A 71 -4.02 1.22 -2.06
C SER A 71 -3.35 1.00 -0.71
N LEU A 72 -3.15 -0.25 -0.28
CA LEU A 72 -2.47 -0.58 0.97
C LEU A 72 -0.99 -0.18 0.92
N HIS A 73 -0.31 -0.40 -0.21
CA HIS A 73 1.04 0.10 -0.43
C HIS A 73 1.11 1.62 -0.34
N LEU A 74 0.21 2.33 -1.01
CA LEU A 74 0.19 3.80 -0.96
C LEU A 74 -0.04 4.31 0.47
N ALA A 75 -0.97 3.70 1.20
CA ALA A 75 -1.20 4.03 2.60
C ALA A 75 0.05 3.81 3.47
N VAL A 76 0.81 2.73 3.25
CA VAL A 76 2.06 2.47 3.96
C VAL A 76 3.14 3.50 3.60
N GLU A 77 3.27 3.86 2.32
CA GLU A 77 4.20 4.91 1.90
C GLU A 77 3.88 6.26 2.55
N GLU A 78 2.60 6.64 2.61
CA GLU A 78 2.15 7.85 3.31
C GLU A 78 2.49 7.77 4.80
N GLN A 79 2.14 6.66 5.47
CA GLN A 79 2.46 6.39 6.87
C GLN A 79 3.97 6.54 7.16
N LEU A 80 4.82 6.01 6.28
CA LEU A 80 6.28 6.13 6.40
C LEU A 80 6.77 7.57 6.17
N SER A 81 6.13 8.32 5.28
CA SER A 81 6.52 9.70 4.96
C SER A 81 6.37 10.64 6.16
N ILE A 82 5.32 10.42 6.96
CA ILE A 82 4.99 11.24 8.14
C ILE A 82 5.30 10.54 9.49
N ASP A 83 5.89 9.35 9.46
CA ASP A 83 6.13 8.48 10.64
C ASP A 83 4.86 8.28 11.49
N GLN A 84 3.78 7.84 10.85
CA GLN A 84 2.49 7.58 11.49
C GLN A 84 2.08 6.11 11.25
N PRO A 85 1.90 5.29 12.29
CA PRO A 85 2.08 5.61 13.70
C PRO A 85 3.55 5.88 14.06
N PRO A 86 3.82 6.69 15.12
CA PRO A 86 5.18 7.02 15.52
C PRO A 86 6.07 5.79 15.72
N GLY A 87 7.26 5.83 15.11
CA GLY A 87 8.23 4.74 15.16
C GLY A 87 8.10 3.71 14.02
N LEU A 88 7.06 3.80 13.17
CA LEU A 88 6.93 2.94 11.99
C LEU A 88 8.11 3.12 11.04
N LYS A 89 8.52 4.36 10.77
CA LYS A 89 9.62 4.68 9.85
C LYS A 89 10.93 4.05 10.30
N ALA A 90 11.21 4.12 11.60
CA ALA A 90 12.42 3.53 12.19
C ALA A 90 12.37 1.98 12.13
N ALA A 91 11.22 1.38 12.43
CA ALA A 91 11.04 -0.07 12.35
C ALA A 91 11.18 -0.58 10.90
N PHE A 92 10.58 0.12 9.94
CA PHE A 92 10.68 -0.17 8.52
C PHE A 92 12.12 -0.05 8.02
N ALA A 93 12.86 0.99 8.39
CA ALA A 93 14.25 1.15 7.97
C ALA A 93 15.12 -0.04 8.41
N GLN A 94 14.91 -0.56 9.63
CA GLN A 94 15.61 -1.75 10.12
C GLN A 94 15.16 -3.02 9.39
N LEU A 95 13.87 -3.16 9.11
CA LEU A 95 13.34 -4.27 8.32
C LEU A 95 13.92 -4.29 6.90
N GLN A 96 13.99 -3.13 6.25
CA GLN A 96 14.59 -2.98 4.93
C GLN A 96 16.08 -3.33 4.94
N LEU A 97 16.84 -2.89 5.95
CA LEU A 97 18.26 -3.27 6.09
C LEU A 97 18.41 -4.78 6.27
N ARG A 98 17.52 -5.41 7.02
CA ARG A 98 17.54 -6.86 7.28
C ARG A 98 17.20 -7.68 6.03
N LEU A 99 16.21 -7.25 5.24
CA LEU A 99 15.76 -7.96 4.03
C LEU A 99 16.59 -7.63 2.80
N GLY A 100 17.31 -6.51 2.80
CA GLY A 100 18.18 -6.11 1.71
C GLY A 100 17.46 -5.52 0.50
N ASN A 101 16.12 -5.42 0.52
CA ASN A 101 15.36 -4.74 -0.51
C ASN A 101 14.12 -4.04 0.08
N ARG A 102 13.63 -3.02 -0.64
CA ARG A 102 12.48 -2.21 -0.21
C ARG A 102 11.16 -2.97 -0.36
N HIS A 103 10.99 -3.71 -1.45
CA HIS A 103 9.72 -4.30 -1.82
C HIS A 103 9.27 -5.38 -0.84
N ASP A 104 10.16 -6.28 -0.45
CA ASP A 104 9.90 -7.31 0.57
C ASP A 104 9.63 -6.66 1.94
N ALA A 105 10.33 -5.57 2.27
CA ALA A 105 10.06 -4.84 3.50
C ALA A 105 8.68 -4.18 3.50
N LEU A 106 8.25 -3.61 2.37
CA LEU A 106 6.89 -3.09 2.21
C LEU A 106 5.86 -4.21 2.35
N HIS A 107 6.08 -5.37 1.74
CA HIS A 107 5.19 -6.53 1.89
C HIS A 107 5.06 -7.02 3.34
N GLU A 108 6.16 -7.13 4.09
CA GLU A 108 6.11 -7.49 5.51
C GLU A 108 5.35 -6.45 6.36
N VAL A 109 5.45 -5.15 6.01
CA VAL A 109 4.64 -4.11 6.65
C VAL A 109 3.17 -4.21 6.26
N LEU A 110 2.86 -4.51 5.00
CA LEU A 110 1.49 -4.73 4.52
C LEU A 110 0.82 -5.89 5.25
N GLU A 111 1.52 -6.99 5.49
CA GLU A 111 1.01 -8.11 6.29
C GLU A 111 0.65 -7.66 7.72
N CYS A 112 1.51 -6.85 8.35
CA CYS A 112 1.24 -6.29 9.67
C CYS A 112 0.05 -5.32 9.65
N LEU A 113 -0.08 -4.51 8.61
CA LEU A 113 -1.21 -3.58 8.43
C LEU A 113 -2.52 -4.36 8.21
N GLY A 114 -2.51 -5.39 7.36
CA GLY A 114 -3.65 -6.25 7.09
C GLY A 114 -4.15 -6.94 8.36
N GLU A 115 -3.25 -7.51 9.16
CA GLU A 115 -3.60 -8.09 10.45
C GLU A 115 -4.18 -7.04 11.42
N THR A 116 -3.62 -5.82 11.42
CA THR A 116 -4.11 -4.71 12.26
C THR A 116 -5.54 -4.31 11.88
N ILE A 117 -5.82 -4.15 10.58
CA ILE A 117 -7.15 -3.83 10.06
C ILE A 117 -8.14 -4.96 10.37
N TRP A 118 -7.73 -6.22 10.16
CA TRP A 118 -8.58 -7.38 10.43
C TRP A 118 -8.96 -7.47 11.92
N ARG A 119 -8.00 -7.28 12.82
CA ARG A 119 -8.26 -7.26 14.28
C ARG A 119 -9.22 -6.13 14.66
N ALA A 120 -8.98 -4.93 14.13
CA ALA A 120 -9.83 -3.76 14.35
C ALA A 120 -11.29 -4.03 13.92
N GLN A 121 -11.48 -4.62 12.74
CA GLN A 121 -12.81 -5.00 12.24
C GLN A 121 -13.47 -6.09 13.09
N ARG A 122 -12.74 -7.16 13.39
CA ARG A 122 -13.23 -8.29 14.20
C ARG A 122 -13.68 -7.84 15.59
N ASP A 123 -12.87 -7.02 16.23
CA ASP A 123 -13.08 -6.58 17.62
C ASP A 123 -13.95 -5.31 17.70
N ARG A 124 -14.34 -4.74 16.54
CA ARG A 124 -15.11 -3.49 16.39
C ARG A 124 -14.47 -2.33 17.14
N GLN A 125 -13.16 -2.20 17.03
CA GLN A 125 -12.36 -1.15 17.65
C GLN A 125 -11.52 -0.42 16.59
N PRO A 126 -11.05 0.80 16.87
CA PRO A 126 -10.08 1.47 16.00
C PRO A 126 -8.78 0.65 15.86
N PRO A 127 -8.07 0.76 14.72
CA PRO A 127 -6.74 0.18 14.55
C PRO A 127 -5.78 0.57 15.67
N ASP A 128 -5.12 -0.42 16.28
CA ASP A 128 -4.10 -0.19 17.29
C ASP A 128 -2.74 0.06 16.61
N GLY A 129 -2.40 1.35 16.49
CA GLY A 129 -1.14 1.77 15.88
C GLY A 129 0.11 1.33 16.65
N ALA A 130 0.03 1.18 17.97
CA ALA A 130 1.17 0.72 18.77
C ALA A 130 1.42 -0.78 18.55
N ALA A 131 0.35 -1.57 18.51
CA ALA A 131 0.44 -2.99 18.16
C ALA A 131 0.95 -3.20 16.73
N TYR A 132 0.52 -2.38 15.77
CA TYR A 132 1.02 -2.38 14.40
C TYR A 132 2.53 -2.13 14.33
N VAL A 133 3.03 -1.06 14.95
CA VAL A 133 4.47 -0.76 14.99
C VAL A 133 5.25 -1.88 15.68
N GLN A 134 4.72 -2.45 16.77
CA GLN A 134 5.37 -3.57 17.45
C GLN A 134 5.42 -4.84 16.57
N ALA A 135 4.40 -5.09 15.74
CA ALA A 135 4.42 -6.18 14.78
C ALA A 135 5.56 -6.00 13.75
N VAL A 136 5.70 -4.80 13.18
CA VAL A 136 6.79 -4.47 12.25
C VAL A 136 8.15 -4.58 12.92
N ARG A 137 8.31 -4.09 14.16
CA ARG A 137 9.53 -4.23 14.96
C ARG A 137 9.94 -5.70 15.12
N LYS A 138 9.00 -6.59 15.41
CA LYS A 138 9.26 -8.04 15.50
C LYS A 138 9.77 -8.61 14.18
N ARG A 139 9.18 -8.24 13.03
CA ARG A 139 9.68 -8.63 11.69
C ARG A 139 11.11 -8.13 11.45
N ALA A 140 11.41 -6.92 11.92
CA ALA A 140 12.74 -6.33 11.85
C ALA A 140 13.77 -6.96 12.81
N GLY A 141 13.36 -7.86 13.72
CA GLY A 141 14.24 -8.43 14.74
C GLY A 141 14.52 -7.47 15.90
N LEU A 142 13.70 -6.45 16.08
CA LEU A 142 13.75 -5.51 17.20
C LEU A 142 12.82 -6.02 18.30
N ALA A 143 13.36 -6.22 19.51
CA ALA A 143 12.57 -6.53 20.70
C ALA A 143 11.74 -5.32 21.15
#